data_AF-A0A359M1C7-F1
#
_entry.id   AF-A0A359M1C7-F1
#
_cell.length_a   1.000
_cell.length_b   1.000
_cell.length_c   1.000
_cell.angle_alpha   90.00
_cell.angle_beta   90.00
_cell.angle_gamma   90.00
#
_symmetry.space_group_name_H-M   'P 1'
#
loop_
_entity.id
_entity.type
_entity.pdbx_description
1 polymer ?
#
loop_
_entity_poly.entity_id
_entity_poly.type
_entity_poly.pdbx_seq_one_letter_code
_entity_poly.pdbx_strand_id
1 'polypeptide(L)' 'MKTIIEPFRIKSVEPLHHVSPAQRERFLEAAGYNLFLLKAEDILIDLLTDSGTSAMSTEQWAA' A
#
# COMPACT_ATOMS: atom_id res chain seq x y z
N MET A 1 -2.70 -22.28 -13.98
CA MET A 1 -2.82 -20.82 -13.97
C MET A 1 -1.81 -20.26 -14.95
N LYS A 2 -2.21 -19.41 -15.89
CA LYS A 2 -1.25 -18.77 -16.82
C LYS A 2 -0.63 -17.59 -16.08
N THR A 3 0.70 -17.57 -15.94
CA THR A 3 1.39 -16.41 -15.39
C THR A 3 1.13 -15.22 -16.31
N ILE A 4 0.56 -14.15 -15.74
CA ILE A 4 0.43 -12.87 -16.41
C ILE A 4 1.73 -12.13 -16.14
N ILE A 5 2.40 -11.67 -17.19
CA ILE A 5 3.56 -10.79 -17.07
C ILE A 5 3.04 -9.37 -17.23
N GLU A 6 3.37 -8.50 -16.30
CA GLU A 6 2.95 -7.11 -16.29
C GLU A 6 3.41 -6.42 -17.60
N PRO A 7 2.52 -5.77 -18.35
CA PRO A 7 2.85 -5.10 -19.62
C PRO A 7 3.51 -3.72 -19.40
N PHE A 8 4.23 -3.57 -18.29
CA PHE A 8 4.96 -2.38 -17.90
C PHE A 8 6.15 -2.78 -17.04
N ARG A 9 7.09 -1.85 -16.84
CA ARG A 9 8.21 -2.02 -15.91
C ARG A 9 8.17 -0.96 -14.83
N ILE A 10 8.69 -1.29 -13.66
CA ILE A 10 8.80 -0.35 -12.53
C ILE A 10 9.75 0.78 -12.94
N LYS A 11 9.29 2.03 -12.84
CA LYS A 11 10.09 3.23 -13.07
C LYS A 11 10.70 3.79 -11.78
N SER A 12 9.91 3.76 -10.71
CA SER A 12 10.25 4.23 -9.37
C SER A 12 9.51 3.36 -8.35
N VAL A 13 10.00 3.35 -7.11
CA VAL A 13 9.40 2.58 -6.00
C VAL A 13 9.12 3.49 -4.83
N GLU A 14 8.09 3.16 -4.07
CA GLU A 14 7.84 3.72 -2.73
C GLU A 14 8.35 2.71 -1.68
N PRO A 15 9.13 3.14 -0.67
CA PRO A 15 9.57 2.25 0.39
C PRO A 15 8.40 1.72 1.21
N LEU A 16 8.42 0.42 1.51
CA LEU A 16 7.48 -0.18 2.45
C LEU A 16 8.07 -0.19 3.86
N HIS A 17 7.23 0.06 4.86
CA HIS A 17 7.61 -0.04 6.26
C HIS A 17 7.33 -1.45 6.80
N HIS A 18 8.32 -2.03 7.48
CA HIS A 18 8.15 -3.34 8.10
C HIS A 18 7.50 -3.19 9.48
N VAL A 19 6.32 -3.77 9.65
CA VAL A 19 5.59 -3.85 10.92
C VAL A 19 5.53 -5.29 11.42
N SER A 20 6.05 -5.51 12.63
CA SER A 20 6.00 -6.80 13.30
C SER A 20 4.56 -7.17 13.70
N PRO A 21 4.25 -8.46 13.90
CA PRO A 21 2.92 -8.88 14.39
C PRO A 21 2.48 -8.17 15.67
N ALA A 22 3.38 -8.03 16.65
CA ALA A 22 3.07 -7.36 17.92
C ALA A 22 2.79 -5.85 17.77
N GLN A 23 3.43 -5.18 16.81
CA GLN A 23 3.12 -3.78 16.48
C GLN A 23 1.73 -3.68 15.86
N ARG A 24 1.38 -4.57 14.92
CA ARG A 24 0.05 -4.59 14.29
C ARG A 24 -1.07 -4.77 15.30
N GLU A 25 -0.91 -5.68 16.27
CA GLU A 25 -1.89 -5.89 17.34
C GLU A 25 -2.14 -4.59 18.13
N ARG A 26 -1.07 -3.91 18.55
CA ARG A 26 -1.16 -2.62 19.27
C ARG A 26 -1.84 -1.53 18.43
N PHE A 27 -1.53 -1.46 17.14
CA PHE A 27 -2.14 -0.46 16.25
C PHE A 27 -3.63 -0.74 16.03
N LEU A 28 -4.02 -2.01 15.88
CA LEU A 28 -5.42 -2.41 15.77
C LEU A 28 -6.20 -2.10 17.04
N GLU A 29 -5.64 -2.40 18.21
CA GLU A 29 -6.26 -2.04 19.50
C GLU A 29 -6.43 -0.52 19.65
N ALA A 30 -5.37 0.25 19.35
CA ALA A 30 -5.41 1.71 19.42
C ALA A 30 -6.42 2.33 18.44
N ALA A 31 -6.61 1.71 17.28
CA ALA A 31 -7.61 2.10 16.28
C ALA A 31 -9.03 1.60 16.61
N GLY A 32 -9.24 0.93 17.75
CA GLY A 32 -10.55 0.33 18.09
C GLY A 32 -11.01 -0.69 17.07
N TYR A 33 -10.06 -1.40 16.46
CA TYR A 33 -10.26 -2.37 15.37
C TYR A 33 -10.92 -1.79 14.10
N ASN A 34 -10.92 -0.47 13.93
CA ASN A 34 -11.38 0.19 12.71
C ASN A 34 -10.19 0.51 11.80
N LEU A 35 -10.09 -0.16 10.65
CA LEU A 35 -8.99 0.02 9.70
C LEU A 35 -8.89 1.44 9.14
N PHE A 36 -10.00 2.18 9.03
CA PHE A 36 -9.99 3.57 8.57
C PHE A 36 -9.25 4.53 9.51
N LEU A 37 -8.97 4.10 10.75
CA LEU A 37 -8.25 4.88 11.75
C LEU A 37 -6.76 4.49 11.83
N LEU A 38 -6.31 3.50 11.06
CA LEU A 38 -4.89 3.17 10.95
C LEU A 38 -4.16 4.23 10.13
N LYS A 39 -2.91 4.49 10.49
CA LYS A 39 -2.02 5.31 9.66
C LYS A 39 -1.45 4.48 8.52
N ALA A 40 -1.26 5.10 7.36
CA ALA A 40 -0.67 4.44 6.20
C ALA A 40 0.74 3.88 6.47
N GLU A 41 1.56 4.57 7.26
CA GLU A 41 2.91 4.14 7.65
C GLU A 41 2.94 2.83 8.47
N ASP A 42 1.81 2.47 9.09
CA ASP A 42 1.65 1.25 9.90
C ASP A 42 1.11 0.06 9.08
N ILE A 43 0.87 0.24 7.77
CA ILE A 43 0.28 -0.74 6.85
C ILE A 43 1.35 -1.22 5.85
N LEU A 44 1.55 -2.53 5.76
CA LEU A 44 2.55 -3.12 4.85
C LEU A 44 2.07 -3.18 3.39
N ILE A 45 0.81 -3.57 3.17
CA ILE A 45 0.14 -3.59 1.86
C ILE A 45 -1.26 -3.03 2.11
N ASP A 46 -1.56 -1.88 1.51
CA ASP A 46 -2.87 -1.24 1.65
C ASP A 46 -3.78 -1.66 0.49
N LEU A 47 -4.89 -2.31 0.84
CA LEU A 47 -5.93 -2.76 -0.09
C LEU A 47 -7.29 -2.15 0.26
N LEU A 48 -7.31 -1.05 1.02
CA LEU A 48 -8.54 -0.44 1.52
C LEU A 48 -9.42 0.13 0.39
N THR A 49 -8.79 0.72 -0.63
CA THR A 49 -9.49 1.29 -1.79
C THR A 49 -8.60 1.36 -3.03
N ASP A 50 -9.22 1.37 -4.21
CA ASP A 50 -8.61 1.67 -5.51
C ASP A 50 -8.75 3.15 -5.92
N SER A 51 -9.46 3.95 -5.12
CA SER A 51 -9.69 5.37 -5.39
C SER A 51 -8.45 6.20 -5.02
N GLY A 52 -7.71 6.67 -6.03
CA GLY A 52 -6.54 7.53 -5.84
C GLY A 52 -5.25 6.81 -5.40
N THR A 53 -5.24 5.48 -5.39
CA THR A 53 -4.10 4.64 -4.97
C THR A 53 -3.37 3.99 -6.15
N SER A 54 -3.68 4.42 -7.38
CA SER A 54 -3.02 3.92 -8.60
C SER A 54 -1.63 4.52 -8.79
N ALA A 55 -0.71 3.73 -9.37
CA ALA A 55 0.60 4.22 -9.79
C ALA A 55 0.51 4.91 -11.16
N MET A 56 1.00 6.14 -11.27
CA MET A 56 1.03 6.91 -12.52
C MET A 56 2.21 6.52 -13.41
N SER A 57 2.03 6.62 -14.74
CA SER A 57 3.08 6.42 -15.74
C SER A 57 4.07 7.61 -15.80
N THR A 58 5.20 7.41 -16.50
CA THR A 58 6.16 8.51 -16.71
C THR A 58 5.55 9.68 -17.49
N GLU A 59 4.65 9.39 -18.43
CA GLU A 59 3.95 10.38 -19.24
C GLU A 59 2.97 11.21 -18.41
N GLN A 60 2.28 10.59 -17.46
CA GLN A 60 1.37 11.30 -16.54
C GLN A 60 2.13 12.23 -15.58
N TRP A 61 3.32 11.85 -15.14
CA TRP A 61 4.20 12.71 -14.33
C TRP A 61 4.84 13.86 -15.13
N ALA A 62 4.88 13.76 -16.47
CA ALA A 62 5.47 14.77 -17.34
C ALA A 62 4.45 15.78 -17.90
N ALA A 63 3.15 15.50 -17.74
CA ALA A 63 2.04 16.36 -18.13
C ALA A 63 1.89 17.57 -17.21
#